data_AF-A0A6J8AVK8-F1
#
_entry.id   AF-A0A6J8AVK8-F1
#
_cell.length_a   1.000
_cell.length_b   1.000
_cell.length_c   1.000
_cell.angle_alpha   90.00
_cell.angle_beta   90.00
_cell.angle_gamma   90.00
#
_symmetry.space_group_name_H-M   'P 1'
#
loop_
_entity.id
_entity.type
_entity.pdbx_description
1 polymer ?
#
loop_
_entity_poly.entity_id
_entity_poly.type
_entity_poly.pdbx_seq_one_letter_code
_entity_poly.pdbx_strand_id
1 'polypeptide(L)'
;MPSHYCRSKTKREYLEPNLSINKMYELYKELCSSLKIIPEKNHLYRNIFNTEFNLRFHIPKKDKCETCEEHKASKSNDITDLDEKYQNHIKDKLETKIERDKDRGDNSYVLCFDLENVVACPWAEVSIFFYKRKINTYNYTAYFSLNKKGYNAVWNEMDARRGRNEIASAIISILRTIIVEHPNIDKICLWSNSCVPQNKNSSMVTALKILLFEHPKLQVIEHKFCSPGHSSIQEVDNIHSNIEKSLKLSDQSVLTGAYHMRDDGLLLYDAIKSYVEKYVLLYYSTEGSLDADYEIQNWGAELVKSRDDGGVGILGVPGDGNFKTTDQLILTLTTIIYTCSAGHAAANFQQYDEYGAPFNYPFHLSGNPPTDKNPVTIETILKAIAKRDMLLETMSITKVLSDKATDSLGYFEKQFIVDPAAIQIVEEFRQKLQEVGKTIDERNQKREFPYDWLLPQAIPNAISI
;
A
#
# COMPACT_ATOMS: atom_id res chain seq x y z
N MET A 1 3.53 1.20 22.91
CA MET A 1 4.44 0.02 22.88
C MET A 1 5.65 0.25 23.78
N PRO A 2 6.17 -0.78 24.48
CA PRO A 2 7.45 -0.65 25.17
C PRO A 2 8.57 -0.56 24.14
N SER A 3 9.25 0.59 24.10
CA SER A 3 10.52 0.73 23.40
C SER A 3 11.53 -0.22 24.04
N HIS A 4 11.95 -1.25 23.33
CA HIS A 4 12.96 -2.20 23.78
C HIS A 4 14.37 -1.59 23.90
N TYR A 5 14.56 -0.29 23.61
CA TYR A 5 15.87 0.36 23.57
C TYR A 5 16.04 1.62 24.44
N CYS A 6 15.02 2.09 25.17
CA CYS A 6 15.14 3.33 25.95
C CYS A 6 14.45 3.24 27.31
N ARG A 7 14.97 2.40 28.23
CA ARG A 7 14.48 2.37 29.62
C ARG A 7 15.33 3.15 30.64
N SER A 8 16.50 3.70 30.26
CA SER A 8 17.42 4.24 31.29
C SER A 8 17.51 5.77 31.41
N LYS A 9 16.93 6.58 30.52
CA LYS A 9 17.16 8.06 30.54
C LYS A 9 15.94 8.98 30.48
N THR A 10 14.71 8.47 30.41
CA THR A 10 13.52 9.36 30.49
C THR A 10 12.38 8.69 31.24
N LYS A 11 11.63 9.46 32.03
CA LYS A 11 10.34 9.05 32.61
C LYS A 11 9.16 9.28 31.63
N ARG A 12 9.43 9.58 30.34
CA ARG A 12 8.42 9.98 29.35
C ARG A 12 7.76 8.76 28.70
N GLU A 13 6.47 8.89 28.41
CA GLU A 13 5.66 7.84 27.79
C GLU A 13 5.33 8.19 26.33
N TYR A 14 5.27 7.19 25.44
CA TYR A 14 5.13 7.38 24.00
C TYR A 14 3.89 6.69 23.43
N LEU A 15 3.10 7.44 22.67
CA LEU A 15 1.92 7.01 21.92
C LEU A 15 2.31 6.56 20.50
N GLU A 16 1.48 5.77 19.82
CA GLU A 16 1.84 5.16 18.52
C GLU A 16 2.09 6.15 17.36
N PRO A 17 2.83 5.73 16.31
CA PRO A 17 3.26 6.61 15.20
C PRO A 17 2.19 7.18 14.30
N ASN A 18 1.06 6.48 14.22
CA ASN A 18 -0.13 6.86 13.47
C ASN A 18 -1.02 7.85 14.25
N LEU A 19 -0.73 8.12 15.53
CA LEU A 19 -1.49 9.06 16.36
C LEU A 19 -0.89 10.48 16.27
N SER A 20 -1.74 11.50 16.42
CA SER A 20 -1.34 12.92 16.48
C SER A 20 -2.17 13.66 17.54
N ILE A 21 -1.77 14.87 17.98
CA ILE A 21 -2.56 15.66 18.95
C ILE A 21 -3.97 15.87 18.44
N ASN A 22 -4.13 16.15 17.15
CA ASN A 22 -5.43 16.32 16.55
C ASN A 22 -6.21 15.00 16.59
N LYS A 23 -5.59 13.88 16.22
CA LYS A 23 -6.27 12.57 16.28
C LYS A 23 -6.64 12.16 17.71
N MET A 24 -5.79 12.46 18.70
CA MET A 24 -6.10 12.24 20.12
C MET A 24 -7.19 13.17 20.64
N TYR A 25 -7.26 14.41 20.15
CA TYR A 25 -8.35 15.31 20.48
C TYR A 25 -9.68 14.84 19.88
N GLU A 26 -9.66 14.29 18.67
CA GLU A 26 -10.83 13.63 18.09
C GLU A 26 -11.26 12.43 18.96
N LEU A 27 -10.33 11.55 19.33
CA LEU A 27 -10.61 10.43 20.25
C LEU A 27 -11.09 10.90 21.65
N TYR A 28 -10.60 12.04 22.14
CA TYR A 28 -11.07 12.65 23.38
C TYR A 28 -12.49 13.18 23.26
N LYS A 29 -12.85 13.82 22.13
CA LYS A 29 -14.23 14.25 21.86
C LYS A 29 -15.17 13.05 21.76
N GLU A 30 -14.72 11.97 21.13
CA GLU A 30 -15.45 10.70 21.07
C GLU A 30 -15.68 10.13 22.48
N LEU A 31 -14.63 10.07 23.32
CA LEU A 31 -14.73 9.61 24.72
C LEU A 31 -15.61 10.51 25.59
N CYS A 32 -15.50 11.84 25.45
CA CYS A 32 -16.36 12.79 26.14
C CYS A 32 -17.82 12.60 25.74
N SER A 33 -18.08 12.34 24.45
CA SER A 33 -19.43 12.05 23.95
C SER A 33 -19.98 10.74 24.52
N SER A 34 -19.16 9.68 24.61
CA SER A 34 -19.58 8.41 25.22
C SER A 34 -19.85 8.52 26.72
N LEU A 35 -19.14 9.43 27.41
CA LEU A 35 -19.35 9.72 28.83
C LEU A 35 -20.38 10.84 29.09
N LYS A 36 -21.00 11.41 28.05
CA LYS A 36 -21.93 12.55 28.12
C LYS A 36 -21.35 13.81 28.79
N ILE A 37 -20.05 14.04 28.64
CA ILE A 37 -19.35 15.22 29.14
C ILE A 37 -19.08 16.16 27.95
N ILE A 38 -19.23 17.47 28.14
CA ILE A 38 -18.92 18.45 27.09
C ILE A 38 -17.38 18.55 26.95
N PRO A 39 -16.81 18.28 25.77
CA PRO A 39 -15.37 18.35 25.58
C PRO A 39 -14.88 19.81 25.55
N GLU A 40 -13.73 20.04 26.18
CA GLU A 40 -13.09 21.35 26.18
C GLU A 40 -12.49 21.72 24.81
N LYS A 41 -12.29 23.02 24.56
CA LYS A 41 -11.78 23.52 23.27
C LYS A 41 -10.38 22.97 22.96
N ASN A 42 -10.11 22.68 21.68
CA ASN A 42 -8.86 22.09 21.20
C ASN A 42 -7.60 22.79 21.74
N HIS A 43 -7.61 24.11 21.83
CA HIS A 43 -6.48 24.88 22.36
C HIS A 43 -6.17 24.52 23.82
N LEU A 44 -7.20 24.32 24.65
CA LEU A 44 -7.06 24.01 26.08
C LEU A 44 -6.62 22.56 26.25
N TYR A 45 -7.23 21.63 25.51
CA TYR A 45 -6.80 20.24 25.45
C TYR A 45 -5.33 20.12 25.03
N ARG A 46 -4.94 20.87 23.99
CA ARG A 46 -3.56 20.91 23.51
C ARG A 46 -2.62 21.54 24.53
N ASN A 47 -3.05 22.54 25.28
CA ASN A 47 -2.25 23.12 26.35
C ASN A 47 -2.01 22.08 27.45
N ILE A 48 -3.07 21.49 28.00
CA ILE A 48 -3.02 20.45 29.05
C ILE A 48 -2.19 19.24 28.58
N PHE A 49 -2.40 18.75 27.36
CA PHE A 49 -1.62 17.64 26.79
C PHE A 49 -0.12 17.96 26.72
N ASN A 50 0.26 19.22 26.47
CA ASN A 50 1.67 19.61 26.36
C ASN A 50 2.30 20.06 27.68
N THR A 51 1.53 20.53 28.65
CA THR A 51 2.04 21.09 29.92
C THR A 51 1.84 20.18 31.12
N GLU A 52 0.82 19.32 31.11
CA GLU A 52 0.43 18.49 32.27
C GLU A 52 0.64 16.98 32.04
N PHE A 53 0.63 16.51 30.78
CA PHE A 53 0.89 15.11 30.44
C PHE A 53 2.33 14.88 29.96
N ASN A 54 2.97 13.81 30.44
CA ASN A 54 4.33 13.43 30.03
C ASN A 54 4.35 12.54 28.77
N LEU A 55 3.47 12.80 27.80
CA LEU A 55 3.18 11.96 26.63
C LEU A 55 3.64 12.59 25.31
N ARG A 56 4.18 11.78 24.37
CA ARG A 56 4.59 12.21 23.02
C ARG A 56 4.19 11.19 21.96
N PHE A 57 3.95 11.64 20.72
CA PHE A 57 3.71 10.74 19.58
C PHE A 57 5.01 10.11 19.08
N HIS A 58 4.98 8.80 18.85
CA HIS A 58 6.10 8.04 18.33
C HIS A 58 6.22 8.26 16.82
N ILE A 59 6.66 9.42 16.37
CA ILE A 59 6.97 9.62 14.94
C ILE A 59 7.94 8.49 14.52
N PRO A 60 7.68 7.68 13.48
CA PRO A 60 8.67 6.74 12.97
C PRO A 60 9.75 7.62 12.37
N LYS A 61 10.87 7.66 13.07
CA LYS A 61 11.92 8.62 12.77
C LYS A 61 12.71 7.97 11.62
N LYS A 62 12.60 8.48 10.38
CA LYS A 62 13.59 8.19 9.32
C LYS A 62 14.96 8.22 9.96
N ASP A 63 15.73 7.13 9.80
CA ASP A 63 17.01 6.81 10.45
C ASP A 63 17.57 7.95 11.29
N LYS A 64 17.11 8.05 12.54
CA LYS A 64 17.68 9.04 13.46
C LYS A 64 18.98 8.48 13.99
N CYS A 65 20.05 9.20 13.72
CA CYS A 65 21.35 8.88 14.26
C CYS A 65 21.28 8.73 15.78
N GLU A 66 21.64 7.52 16.26
CA GLU A 66 21.70 7.15 17.66
C GLU A 66 22.50 8.17 18.47
N THR A 67 23.69 8.57 18.00
CA THR A 67 24.56 9.56 18.66
C THR A 67 23.91 10.96 18.77
N CYS A 68 23.12 11.38 17.78
CA CYS A 68 22.40 12.66 17.85
C CYS A 68 21.21 12.61 18.81
N GLU A 69 20.55 11.46 18.94
CA GLU A 69 19.43 11.28 19.87
C GLU A 69 19.92 11.03 21.30
N GLU A 70 21.04 10.33 21.48
CA GLU A 70 21.76 10.20 22.76
C GLU A 70 22.13 11.57 23.33
N HIS A 71 22.70 12.46 22.50
CA HIS A 71 23.05 13.82 22.91
C HIS A 71 21.83 14.68 23.27
N LYS A 72 20.78 14.64 22.45
CA LYS A 72 19.52 15.35 22.75
C LYS A 72 18.88 14.86 24.04
N ALA A 73 19.02 13.58 24.36
CA ALA A 73 18.50 12.99 25.59
C ALA A 73 19.36 13.33 26.83
N SER A 74 20.65 13.66 26.67
CA SER A 74 21.57 13.97 27.77
C SER A 74 21.64 15.45 28.18
N LYS A 75 20.97 16.37 27.48
CA LYS A 75 20.88 17.82 27.83
C LYS A 75 20.31 18.14 29.24
N SER A 76 19.96 17.13 30.04
CA SER A 76 19.49 17.28 31.41
C SER A 76 20.56 17.07 32.49
N ASN A 77 21.75 16.53 32.17
CA ASN A 77 22.86 16.34 33.10
C ASN A 77 24.17 16.79 32.44
N ASP A 78 24.87 17.76 33.04
CA ASP A 78 26.19 18.24 32.60
C ASP A 78 27.21 17.09 32.54
N ILE A 79 27.45 16.55 31.34
CA ILE A 79 28.46 15.52 31.08
C ILE A 79 29.28 15.98 29.86
N THR A 80 30.45 16.54 30.15
CA THR A 80 31.40 17.12 29.17
C THR A 80 31.88 16.14 28.09
N ASP A 81 31.97 14.84 28.41
CA ASP A 81 32.46 13.78 27.51
C ASP A 81 31.45 13.42 26.39
N LEU A 82 30.15 13.56 26.67
CA LEU A 82 29.07 13.36 25.68
C LEU A 82 28.95 14.53 24.71
N ASP A 83 29.28 15.75 25.16
CA ASP A 83 29.34 16.93 24.30
C ASP A 83 30.52 16.82 23.33
N GLU A 84 31.69 16.38 23.76
CA GLU A 84 32.84 16.18 22.88
C GLU A 84 32.55 15.11 21.81
N LYS A 85 31.99 13.95 22.21
CA LYS A 85 31.57 12.90 21.27
C LYS A 85 30.52 13.37 20.27
N TYR A 86 29.56 14.20 20.70
CA TYR A 86 28.55 14.77 19.81
C TYR A 86 29.12 15.84 18.87
N GLN A 87 29.99 16.73 19.36
CA GLN A 87 30.66 17.72 18.53
C GLN A 87 31.54 17.05 17.47
N ASN A 88 32.28 16.01 17.84
CA ASN A 88 33.03 15.18 16.89
C ASN A 88 32.10 14.52 15.87
N HIS A 89 30.97 13.94 16.30
CA HIS A 89 29.98 13.36 15.38
C HIS A 89 29.33 14.37 14.41
N ILE A 90 29.02 15.58 14.87
CA ILE A 90 28.50 16.66 14.01
C ILE A 90 29.58 17.18 13.06
N LYS A 91 30.82 17.27 13.53
CA LYS A 91 31.98 17.61 12.71
C LYS A 91 32.19 16.55 11.63
N ASP A 92 32.24 15.27 11.97
CA ASP A 92 32.36 14.15 11.03
C ASP A 92 31.24 14.15 9.99
N LYS A 93 30.00 14.47 10.40
CA LYS A 93 28.87 14.63 9.48
C LYS A 93 29.10 15.77 8.49
N LEU A 94 29.52 16.94 8.96
CA LEU A 94 29.80 18.09 8.11
C LEU A 94 30.98 17.80 7.18
N GLU A 95 32.04 17.18 7.69
CA GLU A 95 33.21 16.77 6.91
C GLU A 95 32.84 15.75 5.84
N THR A 96 32.03 14.73 6.16
CA THR A 96 31.51 13.77 5.18
C THR A 96 30.73 14.46 4.07
N LYS A 97 29.90 15.45 4.42
CA LYS A 97 29.13 16.21 3.43
C LYS A 97 30.03 17.09 2.57
N ILE A 98 31.00 17.77 3.17
CA ILE A 98 31.99 18.61 2.48
C ILE A 98 32.85 17.76 1.54
N GLU A 99 33.31 16.60 1.99
CA GLU A 99 34.11 15.68 1.19
C GLU A 99 33.32 15.14 0.00
N ARG A 100 32.07 14.73 0.22
CA ARG A 100 31.17 14.32 -0.86
C ARG A 100 30.94 15.46 -1.86
N ASP A 101 30.69 16.67 -1.38
CA ASP A 101 30.45 17.82 -2.26
C ASP A 101 31.73 18.22 -3.02
N LYS A 102 32.92 18.02 -2.45
CA LYS A 102 34.22 18.16 -3.15
C LYS A 102 34.38 17.09 -4.23
N ASP A 103 34.04 15.84 -3.92
CA ASP A 103 34.11 14.74 -4.88
C ASP A 103 33.15 14.95 -6.06
N ARG A 104 32.12 15.79 -5.92
CA ARG A 104 31.11 16.12 -6.95
C ARG A 104 31.47 17.27 -7.89
N GLY A 105 32.75 17.66 -7.98
CA GLY A 105 33.21 18.66 -8.94
C GLY A 105 32.86 18.35 -10.40
N ASP A 106 32.97 19.34 -11.29
CA ASP A 106 32.68 19.16 -12.71
C ASP A 106 33.53 18.01 -13.30
N ASN A 107 32.88 17.07 -14.00
CA ASN A 107 33.46 15.84 -14.57
C ASN A 107 33.91 14.73 -13.59
N SER A 108 33.45 14.70 -12.34
CA SER A 108 33.77 13.59 -11.44
C SER A 108 32.87 12.36 -11.65
N TYR A 109 33.47 11.17 -11.65
CA TYR A 109 32.77 9.89 -11.71
C TYR A 109 32.39 9.43 -10.30
N VAL A 110 31.27 9.94 -9.77
CA VAL A 110 30.76 9.60 -8.44
C VAL A 110 29.49 8.77 -8.57
N LEU A 111 29.46 7.62 -7.91
CA LEU A 111 28.31 6.74 -7.83
C LEU A 111 27.86 6.62 -6.37
N CYS A 112 26.69 7.17 -6.07
CA CYS A 112 26.09 7.00 -4.75
C CYS A 112 25.01 5.92 -4.80
N PHE A 113 24.92 5.03 -3.81
CA PHE A 113 23.94 3.95 -3.85
C PHE A 113 23.41 3.55 -2.48
N ASP A 114 22.17 3.08 -2.46
CA ASP A 114 21.49 2.59 -1.27
C ASP A 114 20.43 1.53 -1.62
N LEU A 115 20.03 0.76 -0.63
CA LEU A 115 19.02 -0.29 -0.76
C LEU A 115 17.65 0.27 -0.35
N GLU A 116 16.67 0.20 -1.26
CA GLU A 116 15.31 0.63 -0.97
C GLU A 116 14.67 -0.25 0.11
N ASN A 117 13.66 0.31 0.78
CA ASN A 117 12.78 -0.48 1.63
C ASN A 117 12.15 -1.62 0.82
N VAL A 118 11.91 -2.76 1.49
CA VAL A 118 11.34 -3.93 0.82
C VAL A 118 9.96 -3.56 0.27
N VAL A 119 9.79 -3.74 -1.04
CA VAL A 119 8.53 -3.49 -1.72
C VAL A 119 7.77 -4.80 -1.81
N ALA A 120 6.62 -4.89 -1.14
CA ALA A 120 5.77 -6.07 -1.20
C ALA A 120 4.88 -6.01 -2.46
N CYS A 121 5.11 -6.93 -3.40
CA CYS A 121 4.42 -7.01 -4.68
C CYS A 121 3.45 -8.21 -4.73
N PRO A 122 2.32 -8.12 -5.44
CA PRO A 122 1.83 -6.91 -6.09
C PRO A 122 1.36 -5.89 -5.04
N TRP A 123 1.57 -4.60 -5.34
CA TRP A 123 1.15 -3.49 -4.49
C TRP A 123 -0.18 -2.94 -5.02
N ALA A 124 -1.20 -2.86 -4.17
CA ALA A 124 -2.47 -2.20 -4.47
C ALA A 124 -3.19 -1.78 -3.19
N GLU A 125 -3.96 -0.70 -3.25
CA GLU A 125 -4.84 -0.23 -2.16
C GLU A 125 -6.21 -0.94 -2.19
N VAL A 126 -6.23 -2.24 -2.48
CA VAL A 126 -7.46 -3.05 -2.50
C VAL A 126 -7.45 -3.99 -1.29
N SER A 127 -8.56 -4.03 -0.55
CA SER A 127 -8.69 -4.82 0.68
C SER A 127 -8.32 -6.30 0.51
N ILE A 128 -8.56 -6.89 -0.66
CA ILE A 128 -8.22 -8.29 -0.94
C ILE A 128 -6.71 -8.57 -0.94
N PHE A 129 -5.86 -7.57 -1.24
CA PHE A 129 -4.40 -7.72 -1.20
C PHE A 129 -3.87 -7.87 0.24
N PHE A 130 -4.67 -7.56 1.24
CA PHE A 130 -4.33 -7.83 2.64
C PHE A 130 -4.27 -9.33 2.95
N TYR A 131 -5.06 -10.13 2.22
CA TYR A 131 -5.19 -11.57 2.44
C TYR A 131 -4.37 -12.43 1.48
N LYS A 132 -3.70 -11.81 0.49
CA LYS A 132 -2.83 -12.52 -0.45
C LYS A 132 -1.38 -12.46 0.03
N ARG A 133 -0.65 -13.57 -0.13
CA ARG A 133 0.79 -13.62 0.12
C ARG A 133 1.49 -12.72 -0.90
N LYS A 134 2.18 -11.70 -0.41
CA LYS A 134 2.97 -10.78 -1.22
C LYS A 134 4.40 -11.31 -1.38
N ILE A 135 4.96 -11.12 -2.56
CA ILE A 135 6.35 -11.40 -2.90
C ILE A 135 7.18 -10.18 -2.52
N ASN A 136 8.21 -10.37 -1.70
CA ASN A 136 9.16 -9.31 -1.42
C ASN A 136 10.02 -9.02 -2.65
N THR A 137 9.93 -7.78 -3.15
CA THR A 137 10.77 -7.25 -4.20
C THR A 137 11.81 -6.32 -3.59
N TYR A 138 13.04 -6.45 -4.06
CA TYR A 138 14.19 -5.69 -3.61
C TYR A 138 14.67 -4.81 -4.75
N ASN A 139 14.97 -3.55 -4.44
CA ASN A 139 15.52 -2.61 -5.39
C ASN A 139 16.79 -1.99 -4.81
N TYR A 140 17.91 -2.16 -5.51
CA TYR A 140 19.19 -1.54 -5.16
C TYR A 140 19.50 -0.43 -6.16
N THR A 141 19.50 0.79 -5.65
CA THR A 141 19.47 2.00 -6.47
C THR A 141 20.81 2.70 -6.40
N ALA A 142 21.32 3.12 -7.56
CA ALA A 142 22.52 3.92 -7.66
C ALA A 142 22.26 5.19 -8.49
N TYR A 143 22.90 6.29 -8.12
CA TYR A 143 22.85 7.56 -8.84
C TYR A 143 24.26 7.95 -9.28
N PHE A 144 24.43 8.18 -10.58
CA PHE A 144 25.71 8.56 -11.17
C PHE A 144 25.77 10.06 -11.46
N SER A 145 26.78 10.74 -10.92
CA SER A 145 26.88 12.20 -10.94
C SER A 145 27.05 12.80 -12.34
N LEU A 146 27.84 12.15 -13.21
CA LEU A 146 28.25 12.71 -14.49
C LEU A 146 27.07 12.96 -15.44
N ASN A 147 26.23 11.94 -15.63
CA ASN A 147 25.07 11.99 -16.53
C ASN A 147 23.74 12.18 -15.78
N LYS A 148 23.79 12.30 -14.45
CA LYS A 148 22.62 12.44 -13.56
C LYS A 148 21.60 11.32 -13.72
N LYS A 149 22.01 10.12 -14.13
CA LYS A 149 21.15 8.95 -14.27
C LYS A 149 21.05 8.15 -12.97
N GLY A 150 19.86 7.62 -12.71
CA GLY A 150 19.62 6.57 -11.73
C GLY A 150 19.66 5.20 -12.38
N TYR A 151 20.25 4.22 -11.72
CA TYR A 151 20.30 2.81 -12.09
C TYR A 151 19.63 2.01 -10.99
N ASN A 152 18.79 1.05 -11.37
CA ASN A 152 18.06 0.18 -10.44
C ASN A 152 18.40 -1.27 -10.75
N ALA A 153 18.92 -2.00 -9.78
CA ALA A 153 19.03 -3.45 -9.83
C ALA A 153 17.85 -4.03 -9.04
N VAL A 154 16.91 -4.65 -9.74
CA VAL A 154 15.65 -5.16 -9.18
C VAL A 154 15.64 -6.69 -9.23
N TRP A 155 15.27 -7.32 -8.11
CA TRP A 155 15.04 -8.77 -8.03
C TRP A 155 14.01 -9.06 -6.95
N ASN A 156 13.41 -10.25 -6.98
CA ASN A 156 12.46 -10.66 -5.96
C ASN A 156 12.96 -11.86 -5.14
N GLU A 157 12.25 -12.18 -4.05
CA GLU A 157 12.61 -13.27 -3.13
C GLU A 157 12.60 -14.67 -3.74
N MET A 158 11.99 -14.86 -4.92
CA MET A 158 12.05 -16.11 -5.67
C MET A 158 13.35 -16.26 -6.47
N ASP A 159 13.91 -15.13 -6.93
CA ASP A 159 15.17 -15.12 -7.70
C ASP A 159 16.37 -15.29 -6.77
N ALA A 160 16.44 -14.48 -5.72
CA ALA A 160 17.55 -14.49 -4.79
C ALA A 160 17.20 -13.84 -3.44
N ARG A 161 18.05 -14.05 -2.44
CA ARG A 161 17.90 -13.40 -1.13
C ARG A 161 18.40 -11.95 -1.18
N ARG A 162 18.38 -11.27 -0.04
CA ARG A 162 18.97 -9.93 0.14
C ARG A 162 20.24 -10.00 1.00
N GLY A 163 21.12 -10.93 0.68
CA GLY A 163 22.37 -11.16 1.39
C GLY A 163 23.54 -10.38 0.77
N ARG A 164 24.71 -10.51 1.40
CA ARG A 164 25.95 -9.83 0.96
C ARG A 164 26.36 -10.13 -0.48
N ASN A 165 26.06 -11.33 -0.99
CA ASN A 165 26.44 -11.74 -2.34
C ASN A 165 25.53 -11.10 -3.38
N GLU A 166 24.23 -11.03 -3.11
CA GLU A 166 23.25 -10.42 -4.00
C GLU A 166 23.46 -8.91 -4.09
N ILE A 167 23.73 -8.25 -2.95
CA ILE A 167 24.08 -6.82 -2.94
C ILE A 167 25.38 -6.55 -3.73
N ALA A 168 26.41 -7.38 -3.55
CA ALA A 168 27.64 -7.27 -4.33
C ALA A 168 27.40 -7.49 -5.84
N SER A 169 26.59 -8.48 -6.21
CA SER A 169 26.24 -8.74 -7.61
C SER A 169 25.45 -7.57 -8.24
N ALA A 170 24.53 -6.98 -7.49
CA ALA A 170 23.74 -5.83 -7.92
C ALA A 170 24.62 -4.63 -8.24
N ILE A 171 25.55 -4.26 -7.35
CA ILE A 171 26.45 -3.13 -7.62
C ILE A 171 27.41 -3.41 -8.78
N ILE A 172 27.92 -4.64 -8.91
CA ILE A 172 28.79 -5.01 -10.04
C ILE A 172 28.03 -4.91 -11.37
N SER A 173 26.77 -5.33 -11.40
CA SER A 173 25.93 -5.23 -12.60
C SER A 173 25.69 -3.77 -13.01
N ILE A 174 25.45 -2.89 -12.03
CA ILE A 174 25.33 -1.45 -12.26
C ILE A 174 26.66 -0.87 -12.77
N LEU A 175 27.78 -1.20 -12.12
CA LEU A 175 29.10 -0.68 -12.50
C LEU A 175 29.54 -1.15 -13.88
N ARG A 176 29.29 -2.40 -14.26
CA ARG A 176 29.53 -2.90 -15.62
C ARG A 176 28.75 -2.11 -16.65
N THR A 177 27.48 -1.81 -16.38
CA THR A 177 26.66 -0.95 -17.25
C THR A 177 27.28 0.44 -17.40
N ILE A 178 27.71 1.06 -16.29
CA ILE A 178 28.35 2.39 -16.32
C ILE A 178 29.66 2.37 -17.11
N ILE A 179 30.50 1.34 -16.94
CA ILE A 179 31.78 1.21 -17.65
C ILE A 179 31.55 1.05 -19.16
N VAL A 180 30.50 0.33 -19.57
CA VAL A 180 30.12 0.21 -20.99
C VAL A 180 29.63 1.56 -21.54
N GLU A 181 28.81 2.30 -20.80
CA GLU A 181 28.35 3.64 -21.20
C GLU A 181 29.49 4.67 -21.24
N HIS A 182 30.52 4.49 -20.41
CA HIS A 182 31.62 5.42 -20.22
C HIS A 182 32.98 4.70 -20.28
N PRO A 183 33.45 4.31 -21.49
CA PRO A 183 34.63 3.45 -21.67
C PRO A 183 35.98 4.11 -21.35
N ASN A 184 35.98 5.40 -21.00
CA ASN A 184 37.15 6.19 -20.66
C ASN A 184 37.29 6.45 -19.15
N ILE A 185 36.47 5.82 -18.32
CA ILE A 185 36.61 5.92 -16.85
C ILE A 185 37.89 5.21 -16.42
N ASP A 186 38.77 5.96 -15.78
CA ASP A 186 40.01 5.49 -15.15
C ASP A 186 39.92 5.44 -13.61
N LYS A 187 39.08 6.30 -13.02
CA LYS A 187 38.80 6.34 -11.59
C LYS A 187 37.30 6.51 -11.33
N ILE A 188 36.75 5.77 -10.39
CA ILE A 188 35.37 5.96 -9.89
C ILE A 188 35.34 6.06 -8.35
N CYS A 189 34.55 6.99 -7.83
CA CYS A 189 34.31 7.18 -6.41
C CYS A 189 32.91 6.66 -6.05
N LEU A 190 32.85 5.69 -5.14
CA LEU A 190 31.64 5.04 -4.65
C LEU A 190 31.26 5.62 -3.29
N TRP A 191 30.00 5.98 -3.11
CA TRP A 191 29.44 6.46 -1.85
C TRP A 191 28.28 5.57 -1.40
N SER A 192 28.37 5.00 -0.20
CA SER A 192 27.30 4.16 0.37
C SER A 192 27.11 4.38 1.87
N ASN A 193 26.01 3.86 2.42
CA ASN A 193 25.86 3.75 3.87
C ASN A 193 26.96 2.83 4.47
N SER A 194 27.23 2.97 5.77
CA SER A 194 28.22 2.16 6.50
C SER A 194 27.71 0.76 6.94
N CYS A 195 26.63 0.26 6.35
CA CYS A 195 26.03 -1.01 6.76
C CYS A 195 26.97 -2.18 6.47
N VAL A 196 27.50 -2.82 7.52
CA VAL A 196 28.48 -3.93 7.41
C VAL A 196 27.93 -5.12 6.61
N PRO A 197 26.74 -5.66 6.91
CA PRO A 197 26.19 -6.78 6.14
C PRO A 197 25.97 -6.49 4.65
N GLN A 198 25.79 -5.23 4.26
CA GLN A 198 25.49 -4.82 2.89
C GLN A 198 26.74 -4.36 2.14
N ASN A 199 27.41 -3.32 2.64
CA ASN A 199 28.41 -2.55 1.89
C ASN A 199 29.82 -2.66 2.48
N LYS A 200 29.97 -2.73 3.81
CA LYS A 200 31.28 -2.74 4.48
C LYS A 200 31.71 -4.16 4.87
N ASN A 201 31.88 -5.03 3.87
CA ASN A 201 32.29 -6.43 4.07
C ASN A 201 33.25 -6.93 2.98
N SER A 202 33.86 -8.10 3.24
CA SER A 202 34.85 -8.71 2.34
C SER A 202 34.28 -9.16 0.99
N SER A 203 33.00 -9.54 0.91
CA SER A 203 32.35 -9.92 -0.35
C SER A 203 32.29 -8.72 -1.30
N MET A 204 31.89 -7.55 -0.81
CA MET A 204 31.85 -6.30 -1.57
C MET A 204 33.23 -5.92 -2.12
N VAL A 205 34.25 -5.90 -1.26
CA VAL A 205 35.63 -5.57 -1.65
C VAL A 205 36.17 -6.58 -2.67
N THR A 206 35.88 -7.88 -2.50
CA THR A 206 36.30 -8.92 -3.44
C THR A 206 35.65 -8.73 -4.81
N ALA A 207 34.36 -8.41 -4.84
CA ALA A 207 33.62 -8.17 -6.07
C ALA A 207 34.18 -6.95 -6.83
N LEU A 208 34.44 -5.84 -6.13
CA LEU A 208 35.06 -4.64 -6.73
C LEU A 208 36.48 -4.92 -7.26
N LYS A 209 37.24 -5.78 -6.58
CA LYS A 209 38.57 -6.21 -7.04
C LYS A 209 38.47 -7.04 -8.33
N ILE A 210 37.49 -7.94 -8.42
CA ILE A 210 37.24 -8.71 -9.65
C ILE A 210 36.90 -7.76 -10.80
N LEU A 211 36.06 -6.76 -10.57
CA LEU A 211 35.71 -5.74 -11.57
C LEU A 211 36.95 -4.98 -12.09
N LEU A 212 37.89 -4.60 -11.20
CA LEU A 212 39.15 -3.98 -11.60
C LEU A 212 40.00 -4.89 -12.50
N PHE A 213 40.03 -6.20 -12.22
CA PHE A 213 40.72 -7.16 -13.08
C PHE A 213 40.05 -7.34 -14.44
N GLU A 214 38.73 -7.32 -14.50
CA GLU A 214 37.96 -7.44 -15.75
C GLU A 214 38.06 -6.22 -16.65
N HIS A 215 38.33 -5.03 -16.08
CA HIS A 215 38.34 -3.76 -16.79
C HIS A 215 39.67 -3.00 -16.59
N PRO A 216 40.73 -3.32 -17.37
CA PRO A 216 42.08 -2.76 -17.16
C PRO A 216 42.20 -1.23 -17.28
N LYS A 217 41.22 -0.57 -17.91
CA LYS A 217 41.18 0.89 -18.00
C LYS A 217 40.76 1.55 -16.68
N LEU A 218 39.91 0.89 -15.90
CA LEU A 218 39.52 1.34 -14.58
C LEU A 218 40.66 0.97 -13.61
N GLN A 219 41.44 1.97 -13.22
CA GLN A 219 42.61 1.78 -12.36
C GLN A 219 42.27 1.91 -10.88
N VAL A 220 41.30 2.77 -10.55
CA VAL A 220 41.00 3.12 -9.15
C VAL A 220 39.50 3.06 -8.88
N ILE A 221 39.12 2.26 -7.87
CA ILE A 221 37.81 2.34 -7.21
C ILE A 221 38.05 2.85 -5.80
N GLU A 222 37.54 4.04 -5.51
CA GLU A 222 37.57 4.63 -4.17
C GLU A 222 36.20 4.43 -3.52
N HIS A 223 36.09 3.62 -2.46
CA HIS A 223 34.81 3.38 -1.78
C HIS A 223 34.76 4.09 -0.44
N LYS A 224 33.96 5.15 -0.38
CA LYS A 224 33.71 5.99 0.79
C LYS A 224 32.37 5.63 1.43
N PHE A 225 32.34 5.71 2.76
CA PHE A 225 31.18 5.34 3.55
C PHE A 225 30.65 6.56 4.30
N CYS A 226 29.34 6.77 4.28
CA CYS A 226 28.71 7.82 5.08
C CYS A 226 28.80 7.48 6.58
N SER A 227 28.99 8.51 7.41
CA SER A 227 28.90 8.36 8.88
C SER A 227 27.56 7.75 9.29
N PRO A 228 27.56 6.75 10.20
CA PRO A 228 26.34 6.05 10.62
C PRO A 228 25.22 7.01 11.10
N GLY A 229 24.00 6.78 10.61
CA GLY A 229 22.81 7.52 11.03
C GLY A 229 22.58 8.86 10.33
N HIS A 230 23.41 9.25 9.36
CA HIS A 230 23.13 10.38 8.46
C HIS A 230 23.34 9.95 7.01
N SER A 231 22.24 9.73 6.28
CA SER A 231 22.32 9.52 4.82
C SER A 231 22.79 10.82 4.16
N SER A 232 23.97 10.78 3.57
CA SER A 232 24.49 11.80 2.67
C SER A 232 24.21 11.40 1.21
N ILE A 233 23.16 10.62 0.94
CA ILE A 233 22.84 10.13 -0.42
C ILE A 233 21.42 10.55 -0.82
N GLN A 234 21.21 11.87 -0.86
CA GLN A 234 19.91 12.48 -1.07
C GLN A 234 19.33 12.20 -2.47
N GLU A 235 20.19 11.96 -3.46
CA GLU A 235 19.79 11.65 -4.83
C GLU A 235 19.11 10.29 -4.93
N VAL A 236 19.63 9.28 -4.23
CA VAL A 236 19.04 7.95 -4.17
C VAL A 236 17.75 7.99 -3.35
N ASP A 237 17.72 8.72 -2.24
CA ASP A 237 16.49 8.96 -1.47
C ASP A 237 15.37 9.61 -2.30
N ASN A 238 15.73 10.52 -3.21
CA ASN A 238 14.78 11.15 -4.13
C ASN A 238 14.27 10.15 -5.19
N ILE A 239 15.13 9.26 -5.71
CA ILE A 239 14.72 8.20 -6.62
C ILE A 239 13.73 7.25 -5.92
N HIS A 240 14.05 6.74 -4.74
CA HIS A 240 13.15 5.90 -3.93
C HIS A 240 11.80 6.60 -3.69
N SER A 241 11.83 7.88 -3.30
CA SER A 241 10.59 8.65 -3.07
C SER A 241 9.72 8.78 -4.32
N ASN A 242 10.30 8.83 -5.52
CA ASN A 242 9.55 8.89 -6.78
C ASN A 242 9.05 7.51 -7.22
N ILE A 243 9.82 6.45 -6.97
CA ILE A 243 9.39 5.06 -7.18
C ILE A 243 8.19 4.75 -6.28
N GLU A 244 8.29 5.03 -4.99
CA GLU A 244 7.19 4.84 -4.02
C GLU A 244 5.94 5.64 -4.40
N LYS A 245 6.08 6.87 -4.91
CA LYS A 245 4.94 7.67 -5.42
C LYS A 245 4.31 7.06 -6.67
N SER A 246 5.11 6.52 -7.57
CA SER A 246 4.62 5.92 -8.81
C SER A 246 3.93 4.58 -8.54
N LEU A 247 4.46 3.80 -7.58
CA LEU A 247 3.79 2.60 -7.08
C LEU A 247 2.43 2.92 -6.48
N LYS A 248 2.27 4.10 -5.87
CA LYS A 248 1.01 4.54 -5.22
C LYS A 248 -0.17 4.80 -6.15
N LEU A 249 0.01 4.65 -7.46
CA LEU A 249 -1.03 4.92 -8.44
C LEU A 249 -1.37 3.64 -9.19
N SER A 250 -2.68 3.38 -9.22
CA SER A 250 -3.46 2.46 -10.05
C SER A 250 -3.03 2.40 -11.53
N ASP A 251 -1.82 1.95 -11.83
CA ASP A 251 -1.30 1.91 -13.19
C ASP A 251 -1.81 0.65 -13.91
N GLN A 252 -2.73 0.87 -14.85
CA GLN A 252 -3.22 -0.16 -15.76
C GLN A 252 -2.08 -0.77 -16.61
N SER A 253 -0.94 -0.07 -16.75
CA SER A 253 0.23 -0.50 -17.56
C SER A 253 0.99 -1.70 -16.96
N VAL A 254 0.95 -1.89 -15.64
CA VAL A 254 1.75 -2.90 -14.92
C VAL A 254 1.15 -4.30 -15.02
N LEU A 255 -0.17 -4.40 -15.14
CA LEU A 255 -0.94 -5.65 -15.32
C LEU A 255 -1.87 -5.50 -16.53
N THR A 256 -1.30 -5.15 -17.69
CA THR A 256 -2.07 -5.04 -18.94
C THR A 256 -2.55 -6.42 -19.39
N GLY A 257 -3.86 -6.56 -19.57
CA GLY A 257 -4.47 -7.74 -20.19
C GLY A 257 -4.73 -8.94 -19.27
N ALA A 258 -4.29 -8.94 -18.01
CA ALA A 258 -4.41 -10.09 -17.12
C ALA A 258 -5.36 -9.90 -15.92
N TYR A 259 -5.90 -8.69 -15.70
CA TYR A 259 -6.75 -8.42 -14.53
C TYR A 259 -8.19 -8.03 -14.89
N HIS A 260 -8.94 -9.01 -15.40
CA HIS A 260 -10.29 -8.83 -15.94
C HIS A 260 -11.28 -8.23 -14.92
N MET A 261 -11.26 -8.70 -13.67
CA MET A 261 -12.10 -8.15 -12.59
C MET A 261 -11.93 -6.64 -12.42
N ARG A 262 -10.70 -6.12 -12.48
CA ARG A 262 -10.44 -4.66 -12.38
C ARG A 262 -10.99 -3.95 -13.61
N ASP A 263 -10.64 -4.43 -14.80
CA ASP A 263 -10.92 -3.74 -16.05
C ASP A 263 -12.42 -3.69 -16.36
N ASP A 264 -13.16 -4.73 -15.99
CA ASP A 264 -14.61 -4.83 -16.17
C ASP A 264 -15.36 -4.18 -15.00
N GLY A 265 -14.84 -4.32 -13.77
CA GLY A 265 -15.37 -3.67 -12.58
C GLY A 265 -15.33 -2.14 -12.65
N LEU A 266 -14.27 -1.55 -13.20
CA LEU A 266 -14.17 -0.10 -13.40
C LEU A 266 -15.25 0.42 -14.37
N LEU A 267 -15.54 -0.31 -15.46
CA LEU A 267 -16.61 0.07 -16.40
C LEU A 267 -17.97 0.10 -15.71
N LEU A 268 -18.24 -0.89 -14.85
CA LEU A 268 -19.47 -0.95 -14.07
C LEU A 268 -19.54 0.13 -13.00
N TYR A 269 -18.43 0.41 -12.31
CA TYR A 269 -18.34 1.48 -11.34
C TYR A 269 -18.65 2.83 -11.98
N ASP A 270 -18.07 3.12 -13.14
CA ASP A 270 -18.31 4.37 -13.87
C ASP A 270 -19.76 4.48 -14.34
N ALA A 271 -20.36 3.38 -14.81
CA ALA A 271 -21.78 3.34 -15.19
C ALA A 271 -22.70 3.60 -13.98
N ILE A 272 -22.44 2.95 -12.84
CA ILE A 272 -23.21 3.13 -11.60
C ILE A 272 -23.02 4.56 -11.07
N LYS A 273 -21.79 5.07 -11.03
CA LYS A 273 -21.51 6.43 -10.58
C LYS A 273 -22.27 7.45 -11.43
N SER A 274 -22.24 7.30 -12.76
CA SER A 274 -22.95 8.20 -13.67
C SER A 274 -24.46 8.16 -13.45
N TYR A 275 -25.04 6.98 -13.24
CA TYR A 275 -26.44 6.80 -12.88
C TYR A 275 -26.78 7.52 -11.57
N VAL A 276 -26.04 7.25 -10.50
CA VAL A 276 -26.23 7.85 -9.18
C VAL A 276 -26.08 9.37 -9.23
N GLU A 277 -25.06 9.87 -9.92
CA GLU A 277 -24.81 11.30 -10.07
C GLU A 277 -25.98 12.02 -10.72
N LYS A 278 -26.50 11.50 -11.84
CA LYS A 278 -27.70 12.05 -12.49
C LYS A 278 -28.91 12.01 -11.57
N TYR A 279 -29.10 10.90 -10.85
CA TYR A 279 -30.25 10.71 -9.97
C TYR A 279 -30.21 11.65 -8.75
N VAL A 280 -29.04 11.80 -8.11
CA VAL A 280 -28.84 12.72 -6.99
C VAL A 280 -29.02 14.16 -7.45
N LEU A 281 -28.44 14.55 -8.58
CA LEU A 281 -28.56 15.92 -9.08
C LEU A 281 -29.97 16.28 -9.57
N LEU A 282 -30.80 15.29 -9.93
CA LEU A 282 -32.21 15.52 -10.24
C LEU A 282 -32.99 16.04 -9.02
N TYR A 283 -32.72 15.48 -7.83
CA TYR A 283 -33.46 15.82 -6.60
C TYR A 283 -32.76 16.86 -5.70
N TYR A 284 -31.44 16.99 -5.82
CA TYR A 284 -30.64 17.94 -5.05
C TYR A 284 -29.98 19.02 -5.92
N SER A 285 -30.71 19.53 -6.92
CA SER A 285 -30.23 20.57 -7.85
C SER A 285 -30.10 21.96 -7.20
N THR A 286 -30.79 22.19 -6.08
CA THR A 286 -30.91 23.49 -5.42
C THR A 286 -30.00 23.57 -4.21
N GLU A 287 -29.31 24.69 -4.03
CA GLU A 287 -28.47 24.93 -2.85
C GLU A 287 -29.30 24.79 -1.56
N GLY A 288 -28.75 24.07 -0.58
CA GLY A 288 -29.41 23.80 0.71
C GLY A 288 -30.47 22.69 0.69
N SER A 289 -30.87 22.15 -0.47
CA SER A 289 -31.85 21.04 -0.53
C SER A 289 -31.37 19.79 0.20
N LEU A 290 -30.07 19.46 0.09
CA LEU A 290 -29.45 18.30 0.76
C LEU A 290 -29.35 18.48 2.28
N ASP A 291 -29.01 19.69 2.75
CA ASP A 291 -28.93 20.00 4.18
C ASP A 291 -30.31 20.02 4.85
N ALA A 292 -31.35 20.38 4.09
CA ALA A 292 -32.72 20.45 4.58
C ALA A 292 -33.43 19.08 4.63
N ASP A 293 -32.91 18.08 3.92
CA ASP A 293 -33.48 16.73 3.89
C ASP A 293 -33.08 15.96 5.16
N TYR A 294 -33.97 15.97 6.15
CA TYR A 294 -33.72 15.30 7.43
C TYR A 294 -33.63 13.78 7.28
N GLU A 295 -34.22 13.17 6.25
CA GLU A 295 -34.23 11.72 6.07
C GLU A 295 -32.85 11.23 5.61
N ILE A 296 -32.26 11.89 4.62
CA ILE A 296 -30.93 11.51 4.13
C ILE A 296 -29.83 11.79 5.16
N GLN A 297 -29.98 12.86 5.94
CA GLN A 297 -29.04 13.19 7.03
C GLN A 297 -29.15 12.18 8.17
N ASN A 298 -30.36 11.75 8.54
CA ASN A 298 -30.56 10.71 9.55
C ASN A 298 -30.05 9.35 9.07
N TRP A 299 -30.27 9.01 7.79
CA TRP A 299 -29.73 7.80 7.19
C TRP A 299 -28.20 7.79 7.25
N GLY A 300 -27.55 8.89 6.84
CA GLY A 300 -26.10 9.03 6.93
C GLY A 300 -25.59 8.89 8.39
N ALA A 301 -26.27 9.51 9.35
CA ALA A 301 -25.96 9.35 10.77
C ALA A 301 -26.11 7.90 11.27
N GLU A 302 -27.12 7.17 10.80
CA GLU A 302 -27.33 5.75 11.14
C GLU A 302 -26.22 4.85 10.60
N LEU A 303 -25.69 5.14 9.39
CA LEU A 303 -24.59 4.38 8.81
C LEU A 303 -23.34 4.39 9.69
N VAL A 304 -22.97 5.55 10.24
CA VAL A 304 -21.75 5.71 11.04
C VAL A 304 -21.94 5.35 12.51
N LYS A 305 -23.17 5.48 13.02
CA LYS A 305 -23.50 5.19 14.42
C LYS A 305 -23.08 3.77 14.78
N SER A 306 -22.47 3.60 15.95
CA SER A 306 -21.93 2.31 16.38
C SER A 306 -23.03 1.24 16.46
N ARG A 307 -22.65 -0.03 16.27
CA ARG A 307 -23.58 -1.16 16.42
C ARG A 307 -24.11 -1.28 17.85
N ASP A 308 -23.28 -0.95 18.85
CA ASP A 308 -23.67 -0.98 20.26
C ASP A 308 -24.76 0.06 20.59
N ASP A 309 -24.77 1.17 19.84
CA ASP A 309 -25.80 2.21 19.94
C ASP A 309 -26.99 1.97 18.97
N GLY A 310 -27.02 0.83 18.27
CA GLY A 310 -28.08 0.46 17.34
C GLY A 310 -27.98 1.09 15.95
N GLY A 311 -26.77 1.46 15.49
CA GLY A 311 -26.49 1.85 14.10
C GLY A 311 -25.76 0.74 13.31
N VAL A 312 -25.17 1.10 12.16
CA VAL A 312 -24.49 0.13 11.27
C VAL A 312 -22.99 0.00 11.56
N GLY A 313 -22.34 1.07 12.03
CA GLY A 313 -20.92 1.12 12.38
C GLY A 313 -19.97 1.13 11.18
N ILE A 314 -20.38 1.71 10.05
CA ILE A 314 -19.55 1.83 8.85
C ILE A 314 -18.51 2.93 9.05
N LEU A 315 -17.24 2.57 8.97
CA LEU A 315 -16.14 3.52 9.04
C LEU A 315 -15.86 4.13 7.66
N GLY A 316 -15.50 5.42 7.63
CA GLY A 316 -15.07 6.09 6.41
C GLY A 316 -16.20 6.56 5.49
N VAL A 317 -17.45 6.60 5.97
CA VAL A 317 -18.54 7.26 5.24
C VAL A 317 -18.19 8.75 5.06
N PRO A 318 -18.27 9.29 3.83
CA PRO A 318 -18.03 10.70 3.55
C PRO A 318 -18.80 11.63 4.49
N GLY A 319 -18.12 12.68 4.97
CA GLY A 319 -18.71 13.65 5.90
C GLY A 319 -19.04 13.08 7.29
N ASP A 320 -18.59 11.86 7.61
CA ASP A 320 -18.95 11.15 8.84
C ASP A 320 -20.48 10.99 8.99
N GLY A 321 -21.14 10.68 7.87
CA GLY A 321 -22.60 10.54 7.79
C GLY A 321 -23.37 11.87 7.68
N ASN A 322 -22.70 13.02 7.81
CA ASN A 322 -23.30 14.34 7.61
C ASN A 322 -22.99 14.85 6.21
N PHE A 323 -23.90 14.61 5.26
CA PHE A 323 -23.69 14.93 3.86
C PHE A 323 -23.86 16.43 3.59
N LYS A 324 -22.74 17.13 3.37
CA LYS A 324 -22.68 18.56 3.06
C LYS A 324 -22.59 18.87 1.57
N THR A 325 -22.16 17.90 0.76
CA THR A 325 -22.10 18.06 -0.68
C THR A 325 -22.74 16.87 -1.38
N THR A 326 -23.30 17.11 -2.56
CA THR A 326 -23.82 16.04 -3.41
C THR A 326 -22.74 15.02 -3.74
N ASP A 327 -21.48 15.43 -3.91
CA ASP A 327 -20.35 14.52 -4.14
C ASP A 327 -20.18 13.47 -3.03
N GLN A 328 -20.37 13.86 -1.76
CA GLN A 328 -20.30 12.94 -0.63
C GLN A 328 -21.42 11.90 -0.69
N LEU A 329 -22.64 12.34 -1.02
CA LEU A 329 -23.78 11.45 -1.16
C LEU A 329 -23.63 10.53 -2.39
N ILE A 330 -23.21 11.07 -3.53
CA ILE A 330 -22.95 10.32 -4.77
C ILE A 330 -21.92 9.23 -4.52
N LEU A 331 -20.80 9.56 -3.88
CA LEU A 331 -19.76 8.58 -3.57
C LEU A 331 -20.30 7.46 -2.66
N THR A 332 -21.07 7.83 -1.63
CA THR A 332 -21.65 6.86 -0.68
C THR A 332 -22.62 5.91 -1.37
N LEU A 333 -23.60 6.45 -2.10
CA LEU A 333 -24.60 5.65 -2.83
C LEU A 333 -23.97 4.79 -3.92
N THR A 334 -23.03 5.35 -4.69
CA THR A 334 -22.28 4.60 -5.72
C THR A 334 -21.56 3.41 -5.08
N THR A 335 -20.88 3.63 -3.96
CA THR A 335 -20.13 2.57 -3.26
C THR A 335 -21.06 1.47 -2.76
N ILE A 336 -22.20 1.83 -2.18
CA ILE A 336 -23.19 0.86 -1.68
C ILE A 336 -23.77 0.05 -2.84
N ILE A 337 -24.27 0.73 -3.90
CA ILE A 337 -24.86 0.06 -5.06
C ILE A 337 -23.83 -0.85 -5.73
N TYR A 338 -22.60 -0.37 -5.95
CA TYR A 338 -21.53 -1.18 -6.52
C TYR A 338 -21.22 -2.40 -5.65
N THR A 339 -21.06 -2.22 -4.34
CA THR A 339 -20.73 -3.31 -3.40
C THR A 339 -21.82 -4.38 -3.37
N CYS A 340 -23.09 -3.97 -3.34
CA CYS A 340 -24.22 -4.89 -3.28
C CYS A 340 -24.55 -5.58 -4.62
N SER A 341 -24.01 -5.07 -5.73
CA SER A 341 -24.22 -5.62 -7.07
C SER A 341 -22.92 -6.20 -7.65
N ALA A 342 -22.18 -5.43 -8.44
CA ALA A 342 -20.97 -5.86 -9.14
C ALA A 342 -19.88 -6.39 -8.19
N GLY A 343 -19.66 -5.73 -7.05
CA GLY A 343 -18.68 -6.15 -6.05
C GLY A 343 -19.01 -7.52 -5.46
N HIS A 344 -20.27 -7.75 -5.10
CA HIS A 344 -20.75 -9.06 -4.66
C HIS A 344 -20.65 -10.11 -5.76
N ALA A 345 -21.13 -9.79 -6.98
CA ALA A 345 -21.12 -10.71 -8.11
C ALA A 345 -19.71 -11.25 -8.42
N ALA A 346 -18.71 -10.35 -8.46
CA ALA A 346 -17.31 -10.72 -8.69
C ALA A 346 -16.72 -11.62 -7.60
N ALA A 347 -17.18 -11.51 -6.35
CA ALA A 347 -16.69 -12.33 -5.25
C ALA A 347 -17.43 -13.67 -5.12
N ASN A 348 -18.68 -13.72 -5.57
CA ASN A 348 -19.62 -14.78 -5.21
C ASN A 348 -19.95 -15.75 -6.36
N PHE A 349 -20.20 -15.28 -7.59
CA PHE A 349 -20.68 -16.19 -8.65
C PHE A 349 -19.59 -17.04 -9.31
N GLN A 350 -18.32 -16.71 -9.06
CA GLN A 350 -17.19 -17.55 -9.47
C GLN A 350 -16.90 -18.70 -8.49
N GLN A 351 -17.61 -18.79 -7.37
CA GLN A 351 -17.28 -19.75 -6.31
C GLN A 351 -17.33 -21.20 -6.79
N TYR A 352 -18.29 -21.59 -7.61
CA TYR A 352 -18.34 -22.97 -8.12
C TYR A 352 -17.21 -23.26 -9.10
N ASP A 353 -16.92 -22.34 -10.01
CA ASP A 353 -15.88 -22.52 -11.02
C ASP A 353 -14.47 -22.56 -10.37
N GLU A 354 -14.25 -21.74 -9.34
CA GLU A 354 -12.96 -21.64 -8.65
C GLU A 354 -12.80 -22.66 -7.50
N TYR A 355 -13.84 -22.81 -6.67
CA TYR A 355 -13.81 -23.58 -5.42
C TYR A 355 -14.51 -24.95 -5.54
N GLY A 356 -15.34 -25.15 -6.56
CA GLY A 356 -15.95 -26.44 -6.86
C GLY A 356 -14.93 -27.48 -7.34
N ALA A 357 -13.70 -27.06 -7.68
CA ALA A 357 -12.54 -27.91 -7.86
C ALA A 357 -11.71 -27.95 -6.56
N PRO A 358 -11.87 -28.96 -5.68
CA PRO A 358 -11.33 -28.90 -4.32
C PRO A 358 -9.80 -28.99 -4.23
N PHE A 359 -9.15 -29.40 -5.32
CA PHE A 359 -7.70 -29.41 -5.45
C PHE A 359 -7.12 -28.03 -5.78
N ASN A 360 -7.91 -27.17 -6.43
CA ASN A 360 -7.55 -25.80 -6.77
C ASN A 360 -7.67 -24.90 -5.53
N TYR A 361 -8.75 -25.07 -4.77
CA TYR A 361 -9.04 -24.26 -3.58
C TYR A 361 -9.58 -25.12 -2.41
N PRO A 362 -8.72 -25.85 -1.68
CA PRO A 362 -9.18 -26.72 -0.60
C PRO A 362 -9.72 -25.89 0.57
N PHE A 363 -11.03 -25.99 0.84
CA PHE A 363 -11.67 -25.32 1.97
C PHE A 363 -11.08 -25.76 3.33
N HIS A 364 -10.62 -27.00 3.40
CA HIS A 364 -10.03 -27.59 4.60
C HIS A 364 -8.84 -28.50 4.25
N LEU A 365 -7.75 -28.37 5.00
CA LEU A 365 -6.62 -29.30 5.00
C LEU A 365 -6.45 -29.91 6.39
N SER A 366 -6.26 -31.22 6.43
CA SER A 366 -6.03 -32.02 7.63
C SER A 366 -4.54 -32.19 7.88
N GLY A 367 -4.15 -32.23 9.16
CA GLY A 367 -2.75 -32.42 9.57
C GLY A 367 -2.01 -31.10 9.77
N ASN A 368 -0.70 -31.21 9.99
CA ASN A 368 0.16 -30.06 10.24
C ASN A 368 0.83 -29.61 8.94
N PRO A 369 1.03 -28.29 8.75
CA PRO A 369 1.88 -27.78 7.68
C PRO A 369 3.28 -28.41 7.74
N PRO A 370 3.94 -28.68 6.59
CA PRO A 370 5.32 -29.15 6.57
C PRO A 370 6.25 -28.19 7.33
N THR A 371 7.06 -28.74 8.23
CA THR A 371 8.00 -27.96 9.06
C THR A 371 9.43 -27.98 8.53
N ASP A 372 9.69 -28.78 7.51
CA ASP A 372 10.97 -28.88 6.82
C ASP A 372 10.78 -28.80 5.30
N LYS A 373 11.88 -28.92 4.55
CA LYS A 373 11.90 -28.84 3.08
C LYS A 373 11.96 -30.20 2.40
N ASN A 374 11.77 -31.28 3.15
CA ASN A 374 11.82 -32.61 2.56
C ASN A 374 10.64 -32.76 1.59
N PRO A 375 10.85 -33.35 0.40
CA PRO A 375 9.77 -33.60 -0.53
C PRO A 375 8.66 -34.43 0.12
N VAL A 376 7.42 -33.97 0.00
CA VAL A 376 6.23 -34.72 0.42
C VAL A 376 5.74 -35.59 -0.74
N THR A 377 5.20 -36.76 -0.42
CA THR A 377 4.64 -37.66 -1.45
C THR A 377 3.20 -37.28 -1.80
N ILE A 378 2.72 -37.71 -2.97
CA ILE A 378 1.32 -37.47 -3.37
C ILE A 378 0.34 -38.12 -2.38
N GLU A 379 0.67 -39.26 -1.80
CA GLU A 379 -0.16 -39.91 -0.77
C GLU A 379 -0.28 -39.06 0.48
N THR A 380 0.75 -38.28 0.81
CA THR A 380 0.73 -37.35 1.95
C THR A 380 -0.19 -36.16 1.66
N ILE A 381 -0.13 -35.61 0.44
CA ILE A 381 -1.01 -34.54 -0.02
C ILE A 381 -2.47 -35.01 -0.03
N LEU A 382 -2.75 -36.19 -0.59
CA LEU A 382 -4.11 -36.76 -0.65
C LEU A 382 -4.69 -37.05 0.74
N LYS A 383 -3.85 -37.39 1.73
CA LYS A 383 -4.28 -37.52 3.14
C LYS A 383 -4.58 -36.19 3.81
N ALA A 384 -3.95 -35.11 3.36
CA ALA A 384 -4.19 -33.77 3.88
C ALA A 384 -5.48 -33.16 3.30
N ILE A 385 -5.85 -33.49 2.07
CA ILE A 385 -7.10 -33.00 1.46
C ILE A 385 -8.32 -33.57 2.21
N ALA A 386 -9.40 -32.77 2.25
CA ALA A 386 -10.63 -33.18 2.92
C ALA A 386 -11.21 -34.50 2.34
N LYS A 387 -11.92 -35.24 3.19
CA LYS A 387 -12.56 -36.50 2.80
C LYS A 387 -13.66 -36.25 1.76
N ARG A 388 -13.96 -37.28 0.96
CA ARG A 388 -14.95 -37.24 -0.13
C ARG A 388 -16.26 -36.54 0.22
N ASP A 389 -16.84 -36.81 1.38
CA ASP A 389 -18.13 -36.24 1.77
C ASP A 389 -18.05 -34.71 1.93
N MET A 390 -16.98 -34.19 2.56
CA MET A 390 -16.72 -32.75 2.68
C MET A 390 -16.45 -32.10 1.33
N LEU A 391 -15.81 -32.81 0.40
CA LEU A 391 -15.60 -32.32 -0.95
C LEU A 391 -16.94 -32.15 -1.69
N LEU A 392 -17.81 -33.16 -1.60
CA LEU A 392 -19.15 -33.11 -2.20
C LEU A 392 -20.01 -32.01 -1.58
N GLU A 393 -19.92 -31.81 -0.26
CA GLU A 393 -20.61 -30.73 0.43
C GLU A 393 -20.10 -29.35 -0.03
N THR A 394 -18.77 -29.17 -0.14
CA THR A 394 -18.16 -27.94 -0.65
C THR A 394 -18.64 -27.64 -2.08
N MET A 395 -18.64 -28.64 -2.96
CA MET A 395 -19.15 -28.51 -4.33
C MET A 395 -20.63 -28.13 -4.35
N SER A 396 -21.44 -28.71 -3.46
CA SER A 396 -22.87 -28.43 -3.38
C SER A 396 -23.14 -27.00 -2.90
N ILE A 397 -22.47 -26.57 -1.82
CA ILE A 397 -22.62 -25.21 -1.26
C ILE A 397 -22.16 -24.17 -2.28
N THR A 398 -20.97 -24.34 -2.86
CA THR A 398 -20.43 -23.40 -3.85
C THR A 398 -21.31 -23.33 -5.10
N LYS A 399 -21.93 -24.45 -5.51
CA LYS A 399 -22.90 -24.43 -6.61
C LYS A 399 -24.13 -23.58 -6.29
N VAL A 400 -24.73 -23.78 -5.12
CA VAL A 400 -25.91 -23.04 -4.68
C VAL A 400 -25.60 -21.54 -4.54
N LEU A 401 -24.48 -21.20 -3.89
CA LEU A 401 -24.09 -19.81 -3.70
C LEU A 401 -23.74 -19.11 -5.02
N SER A 402 -23.33 -19.85 -6.05
CA SER A 402 -23.00 -19.28 -7.37
C SER A 402 -24.21 -19.04 -8.27
N ASP A 403 -25.40 -19.50 -7.88
CA ASP A 403 -26.59 -19.35 -8.70
C ASP A 403 -27.19 -17.93 -8.58
N LYS A 404 -27.69 -17.43 -9.71
CA LYS A 404 -28.38 -16.14 -9.81
C LYS A 404 -29.88 -16.34 -9.55
N ALA A 405 -30.41 -15.68 -8.52
CA ALA A 405 -31.81 -15.79 -8.14
C ALA A 405 -32.74 -14.67 -8.67
N THR A 406 -32.20 -13.48 -8.92
CA THR A 406 -32.98 -12.24 -9.17
C THR A 406 -32.59 -11.55 -10.47
N ASP A 407 -33.35 -10.54 -10.88
CA ASP A 407 -33.13 -9.81 -12.14
C ASP A 407 -31.77 -9.11 -12.22
N SER A 408 -31.33 -8.89 -13.46
CA SER A 408 -30.05 -8.24 -13.78
C SER A 408 -30.01 -6.78 -13.33
N LEU A 409 -28.80 -6.25 -13.13
CA LEU A 409 -28.53 -4.88 -12.72
C LEU A 409 -29.26 -3.88 -13.63
N GLY A 410 -29.99 -2.95 -13.02
CA GLY A 410 -30.82 -1.95 -13.72
C GLY A 410 -32.23 -2.44 -14.09
N TYR A 411 -32.55 -3.71 -13.89
CA TYR A 411 -33.89 -4.28 -14.05
C TYR A 411 -34.46 -4.62 -12.67
N PHE A 412 -35.36 -3.78 -12.17
CA PHE A 412 -35.89 -3.88 -10.82
C PHE A 412 -37.19 -4.71 -10.80
N GLU A 413 -37.32 -5.64 -9.85
CA GLU A 413 -38.51 -6.52 -9.72
C GLU A 413 -39.81 -5.76 -9.46
N LYS A 414 -39.71 -4.56 -8.88
CA LYS A 414 -40.84 -3.71 -8.52
C LYS A 414 -40.65 -2.31 -9.09
N GLN A 415 -41.73 -1.76 -9.65
CA GLN A 415 -41.75 -0.39 -10.16
C GLN A 415 -41.96 0.59 -9.00
N PHE A 416 -40.87 1.18 -8.51
CA PHE A 416 -40.92 2.28 -7.52
C PHE A 416 -40.70 3.66 -8.15
N ILE A 417 -40.21 3.69 -9.40
CA ILE A 417 -39.81 4.92 -10.09
C ILE A 417 -40.94 5.36 -11.01
N VAL A 418 -41.58 6.48 -10.69
CA VAL A 418 -42.72 7.01 -11.46
C VAL A 418 -42.47 8.41 -12.05
N ASP A 419 -41.46 9.11 -11.54
CA ASP A 419 -41.03 10.40 -12.06
C ASP A 419 -40.45 10.22 -13.49
N PRO A 420 -41.03 10.87 -14.52
CA PRO A 420 -40.56 10.75 -15.90
C PRO A 420 -39.07 11.06 -16.09
N ALA A 421 -38.53 12.05 -15.35
CA ALA A 421 -37.12 12.40 -15.45
C ALA A 421 -36.24 11.29 -14.87
N ALA A 422 -36.64 10.70 -13.74
CA ALA A 422 -35.94 9.57 -13.15
C ALA A 422 -36.03 8.30 -14.00
N ILE A 423 -37.18 8.04 -14.65
CA ILE A 423 -37.35 6.93 -15.60
C ILE A 423 -36.34 7.07 -16.75
N GLN A 424 -36.18 8.28 -17.30
CA GLN A 424 -35.20 8.53 -18.36
C GLN A 424 -33.77 8.22 -17.89
N ILE A 425 -33.40 8.61 -16.67
CA ILE A 425 -32.07 8.31 -16.10
C ILE A 425 -31.83 6.80 -15.99
N VAL A 426 -32.85 6.03 -15.60
CA VAL A 426 -32.77 4.56 -15.53
C VAL A 426 -32.59 3.95 -16.93
N GLU A 427 -33.31 4.45 -17.94
CA GLU A 427 -33.13 3.99 -19.32
C GLU A 427 -31.73 4.28 -19.85
N GLU A 428 -31.17 5.46 -19.57
CA GLU A 428 -29.79 5.80 -19.90
C GLU A 428 -28.79 4.87 -19.19
N PHE A 429 -29.05 4.51 -17.93
CA PHE A 429 -28.23 3.53 -17.21
C PHE A 429 -28.29 2.15 -17.85
N ARG A 430 -29.47 1.66 -18.24
CA ARG A 430 -29.63 0.39 -18.96
C ARG A 430 -28.88 0.38 -20.28
N GLN A 431 -28.94 1.46 -21.04
CA GLN A 431 -28.18 1.61 -22.28
C GLN A 431 -26.67 1.55 -22.01
N LYS A 432 -26.19 2.24 -20.96
CA LYS A 432 -24.78 2.20 -20.57
C LYS A 432 -24.33 0.80 -20.19
N LEU A 433 -25.15 0.06 -19.43
CA LEU A 433 -24.87 -1.34 -19.10
C LEU A 433 -24.80 -2.21 -20.36
N GLN A 434 -25.65 -2.01 -21.36
CA GLN A 434 -25.55 -2.74 -22.63
C GLN A 434 -24.23 -2.45 -23.37
N GLU A 435 -23.74 -1.21 -23.36
CA GLU A 435 -22.42 -0.86 -23.93
C GLU A 435 -21.27 -1.54 -23.16
N VAL A 436 -21.36 -1.57 -21.83
CA VAL A 436 -20.39 -2.28 -20.98
C VAL A 436 -20.40 -3.76 -21.30
N GLY A 437 -21.58 -4.39 -21.40
CA GLY A 437 -21.72 -5.80 -21.78
C GLY A 437 -21.06 -6.11 -23.12
N LYS A 438 -21.31 -5.31 -24.16
CA LYS A 438 -20.64 -5.45 -25.47
C LYS A 438 -19.12 -5.37 -25.36
N THR A 439 -18.62 -4.41 -24.58
CA THR A 439 -17.17 -4.24 -24.36
C THR A 439 -16.57 -5.47 -23.68
N ILE A 440 -17.25 -6.04 -22.69
CA ILE A 440 -16.81 -7.25 -21.98
C ILE A 440 -16.86 -8.46 -22.91
N ASP A 441 -17.92 -8.63 -23.71
CA ASP A 441 -18.04 -9.70 -24.70
C ASP A 441 -16.90 -9.65 -25.74
N GLU A 442 -16.57 -8.46 -26.26
CA GLU A 442 -15.44 -8.25 -27.17
C GLU A 442 -14.08 -8.58 -26.51
N ARG A 443 -13.94 -8.32 -25.20
CA ARG A 443 -12.75 -8.72 -24.44
C ARG A 443 -12.71 -10.23 -24.25
N ASN A 444 -13.83 -10.86 -23.90
CA ASN A 444 -13.95 -12.31 -23.70
C ASN A 444 -13.59 -13.11 -24.96
N GLN A 445 -13.88 -12.58 -26.15
CA GLN A 445 -13.44 -13.18 -27.42
C GLN A 445 -11.91 -13.26 -27.58
N LYS A 446 -11.16 -12.45 -26.83
CA LYS A 446 -9.69 -12.37 -26.89
C LYS A 446 -9.01 -12.97 -25.66
N ARG A 447 -9.76 -13.32 -24.61
CA ARG A 447 -9.23 -13.92 -23.38
C ARG A 447 -9.07 -15.42 -23.58
N GLU A 448 -8.07 -16.02 -22.93
CA GLU A 448 -7.92 -17.49 -22.90
C GLU A 448 -9.12 -18.15 -22.22
N PHE A 449 -9.57 -17.55 -21.11
CA PHE A 449 -10.78 -17.92 -20.39
C PHE A 449 -11.70 -16.69 -20.29
N PRO A 450 -12.97 -16.78 -20.74
CA PRO A 450 -13.95 -15.73 -20.55
C PRO A 450 -14.12 -15.38 -19.06
N TYR A 451 -14.32 -14.10 -18.77
CA TYR A 451 -14.64 -13.61 -17.42
C TYR A 451 -16.08 -13.09 -17.46
N ASP A 452 -17.04 -13.97 -17.21
CA ASP A 452 -18.46 -13.71 -17.43
C ASP A 452 -19.19 -13.14 -16.20
N TRP A 453 -18.59 -13.26 -15.01
CA TRP A 453 -19.24 -12.90 -13.73
C TRP A 453 -19.52 -11.41 -13.56
N LEU A 454 -18.87 -10.55 -14.37
CA LEU A 454 -19.14 -9.11 -14.42
C LEU A 454 -19.87 -8.67 -15.70
N LEU A 455 -20.40 -9.60 -16.49
CA LEU A 455 -21.38 -9.23 -17.52
C LEU A 455 -22.61 -8.62 -16.83
N PRO A 456 -23.13 -7.46 -17.27
CA PRO A 456 -24.29 -6.83 -16.65
C PRO A 456 -25.51 -7.75 -16.53
N GLN A 457 -25.72 -8.66 -17.50
CA GLN A 457 -26.78 -9.66 -17.42
C GLN A 457 -26.58 -10.74 -16.33
N ALA A 458 -25.37 -10.92 -15.82
CA ALA A 458 -25.04 -11.88 -14.76
C ALA A 458 -25.10 -11.27 -13.36
N ILE A 459 -25.13 -9.93 -13.24
CA ILE A 459 -25.07 -9.20 -11.97
C ILE A 459 -26.48 -8.90 -11.45
N PRO A 460 -26.88 -9.33 -10.24
CA PRO A 460 -28.10 -8.90 -9.58
C PRO A 460 -28.04 -7.46 -9.05
N ASN A 461 -29.21 -6.88 -8.79
CA ASN A 461 -29.30 -5.56 -8.14
C ASN A 461 -28.90 -5.57 -6.64
N ALA A 462 -28.94 -6.74 -5.98
CA ALA A 462 -28.68 -6.87 -4.55
C ALA A 462 -28.13 -8.26 -4.20
N ILE A 463 -27.54 -8.35 -3.00
CA ILE A 463 -27.15 -9.60 -2.35
C ILE A 463 -28.43 -10.35 -1.96
N SER A 464 -28.74 -11.43 -2.68
CA SER A 464 -30.05 -12.11 -2.62
C SER A 464 -29.94 -13.64 -2.66
N ILE A 465 -28.75 -14.18 -2.42
CA ILE A 465 -28.46 -15.63 -2.36
C ILE A 465 -27.98 -16.03 -0.97
#